data_AF-A0A9W7IHS9-F1
#
_entry.id   AF-A0A9W7IHS9-F1
#
_cell.length_a   1.000
_cell.length_b   1.000
_cell.length_c   1.000
_cell.angle_alpha   90.00
_cell.angle_beta   90.00
_cell.angle_gamma   90.00
#
_symmetry.space_group_name_H-M   'P 1'
#
loop_
_entity.id
_entity.type
_entity.pdbx_description
1 polymer ?
#
loop_
_entity_poly.entity_id
_entity_poly.type
_entity_poly.pdbx_seq_one_letter_code
_entity_poly.pdbx_strand_id
1 'polypeptide(L)'
;MAKFTAMEIDDPNSNVSDQISPKFSITVLQLLKSSQMQHGLRHGDYTRYRRYCTARLTRLYKSLKFTHGRGKYTRKAITESTVTDVRFLHMVLYTAERAWSHAMEKRQLPDGPNARQRIYLIGRLRKAVKWADVFSHLCSIKGDSRTSLEAEAYASYMKGNLLFEQDRNWDTALRNFKSARAVYEELGKYGDVENQVLCRERVEELEPSIRYCLHKIGGSNLQTSELLQIGEMEGPALDLFKSKLEAVMAEARSQQAASLTEFHWLGNRFPITNAKTRVAILKAQELEKDLHGPSPEKRLATFDKVFTAYHEARSCIRSDLASAGSAENVKDDLNGLDKALVSIAKSKLTRRRDEKNEKVTKPEELVRLYDLLLQNTADLSDLVSSGRDRKPEEVTFAEECQLKSLAFQAERCFYLARSYSLAGKRSEAYLLFCRARSLAENALHKFQTHSKTDQVMIKELKTLYDECRCYSCIEHATGIIEEVKAPENLSKKISTPQQSRPSDLGNAPTAQIAPEEKP
;
A
#
# COMPACT_ATOMS: atom_id res chain seq x y z
N MET A 1 20.45 45.34 59.10
CA MET A 1 19.51 44.22 59.32
C MET A 1 18.10 44.78 59.45
N ALA A 2 17.30 44.71 58.38
CA ALA A 2 15.89 45.04 58.39
C ALA A 2 15.17 44.09 57.42
N LYS A 3 14.06 43.53 57.90
CA LYS A 3 13.32 42.40 57.33
C LYS A 3 12.67 42.75 55.98
N PHE A 4 12.78 41.86 55.01
CA PHE A 4 11.95 41.84 53.81
C PHE A 4 10.59 41.21 54.14
N THR A 5 9.51 41.91 53.82
CA THR A 5 8.11 41.43 53.87
C THR A 5 7.57 41.25 52.47
N ALA A 6 6.75 40.20 52.32
CA ALA A 6 6.21 39.63 51.10
C ALA A 6 5.32 40.56 50.26
N MET A 7 5.37 40.37 48.94
CA MET A 7 4.25 40.57 48.02
C MET A 7 4.14 39.32 47.15
N GLU A 8 3.04 38.58 47.32
CA GLU A 8 2.56 37.55 46.41
C GLU A 8 2.24 38.20 45.06
N ILE A 9 2.71 37.60 43.96
CA ILE A 9 2.26 37.90 42.60
C ILE A 9 1.76 36.58 42.04
N ASP A 10 0.44 36.51 41.88
CA ASP A 10 -0.31 35.43 41.26
C ASP A 10 0.30 34.99 39.92
N ASP A 11 0.54 33.70 39.79
CA ASP A 11 0.76 33.01 38.52
C ASP A 11 -0.50 33.15 37.63
N PRO A 12 -0.39 33.57 36.36
CA PRO A 12 -1.54 33.60 35.49
C PRO A 12 -1.91 32.17 35.08
N ASN A 13 -3.09 31.74 35.57
CA ASN A 13 -3.86 30.58 35.16
C ASN A 13 -3.57 30.07 33.74
N SER A 14 -2.95 28.90 33.69
CA SER A 14 -2.85 27.99 32.54
C SER A 14 -4.20 27.32 32.25
N ASN A 15 -5.19 28.07 31.76
CA ASN A 15 -6.44 27.51 31.26
C ASN A 15 -6.96 28.34 30.07
N VAL A 16 -6.25 28.30 28.94
CA VAL A 16 -6.87 28.63 27.65
C VAL A 16 -7.48 27.33 27.12
N SER A 17 -8.77 27.18 27.40
CA SER A 17 -9.64 26.20 26.77
C SER A 17 -9.41 26.14 25.26
N ASP A 18 -9.05 24.97 24.75
CA ASP A 18 -9.17 24.59 23.34
C ASP A 18 -10.64 24.72 22.91
N GLN A 19 -11.05 25.93 22.54
CA GLN A 19 -12.28 26.14 21.80
C GLN A 19 -12.07 25.52 20.42
N ILE A 20 -12.66 24.35 20.21
CA ILE A 20 -12.76 23.68 18.90
C ILE A 20 -13.46 24.64 17.94
N SER A 21 -12.70 25.48 17.25
CA SER A 21 -13.26 26.38 16.24
C SER A 21 -13.82 25.52 15.11
N PRO A 22 -15.06 25.77 14.64
CA PRO A 22 -15.67 24.97 13.59
C PRO A 22 -14.75 24.97 12.36
N LYS A 23 -14.35 23.78 11.93
CA LYS A 23 -13.53 23.61 10.73
C LYS A 23 -14.41 23.81 9.50
N PHE A 24 -13.83 24.45 8.48
CA PHE A 24 -14.54 24.78 7.26
C PHE A 24 -14.33 23.70 6.20
N SER A 25 -15.43 23.20 5.65
CA SER A 25 -15.44 22.24 4.54
C SER A 25 -15.62 22.93 3.19
N ILE A 26 -14.72 22.66 2.25
CA ILE A 26 -14.77 23.09 0.86
C ILE A 26 -14.25 21.95 -0.04
N THR A 27 -15.04 21.59 -1.06
CA THR A 27 -14.61 20.76 -2.19
C THR A 27 -13.97 21.66 -3.25
N VAL A 28 -12.67 21.94 -3.09
CA VAL A 28 -11.91 22.89 -3.89
C VAL A 28 -11.92 22.50 -5.36
N LEU A 29 -11.69 21.22 -5.68
CA LEU A 29 -11.63 20.77 -7.08
C LEU A 29 -12.99 20.92 -7.78
N GLN A 30 -14.07 20.52 -7.10
CA GLN A 30 -15.43 20.63 -7.62
C GLN A 30 -15.85 22.10 -7.81
N LEU A 31 -15.55 22.97 -6.84
CA LEU A 31 -15.82 24.40 -6.93
C LEU A 31 -15.07 25.05 -8.10
N LEU A 32 -13.81 24.68 -8.32
CA LEU A 32 -12.98 25.18 -9.41
C LEU A 32 -13.53 24.73 -10.76
N LYS A 33 -13.74 23.42 -10.95
CA LYS A 33 -14.18 22.87 -12.23
C LYS A 33 -15.58 23.35 -12.62
N SER A 34 -16.52 23.38 -11.67
CA SER A 34 -17.86 23.96 -11.91
C SER A 34 -17.78 25.44 -12.31
N SER A 35 -16.98 26.25 -11.58
CA SER A 35 -16.79 27.66 -11.90
C SER A 35 -16.13 27.89 -13.26
N GLN A 36 -15.12 27.09 -13.62
CA GLN A 36 -14.39 27.18 -14.88
C GLN A 36 -15.29 26.81 -16.06
N MET A 37 -16.01 25.69 -15.96
CA MET A 37 -16.90 25.20 -17.03
C MET A 37 -18.08 26.14 -17.29
N GLN A 38 -18.69 26.68 -16.24
CA GLN A 38 -19.84 27.59 -16.37
C GLN A 38 -19.45 28.97 -16.94
N HIS A 39 -18.22 29.43 -16.67
CA HIS A 39 -17.82 30.83 -16.94
C HIS A 39 -16.75 31.00 -18.01
N GLY A 40 -16.67 30.09 -18.96
CA GLY A 40 -15.98 30.30 -20.25
C GLY A 40 -14.92 29.27 -20.61
N LEU A 41 -14.40 28.51 -19.65
CA LEU A 41 -13.30 27.59 -19.90
C LEU A 41 -13.71 26.37 -20.74
N ARG A 42 -15.02 26.06 -20.81
CA ARG A 42 -15.57 25.09 -21.76
C ARG A 42 -15.21 25.40 -23.22
N HIS A 43 -15.03 26.67 -23.55
CA HIS A 43 -14.64 27.13 -24.90
C HIS A 43 -13.22 27.73 -24.93
N GLY A 44 -12.41 27.54 -23.87
CA GLY A 44 -11.07 28.13 -23.78
C GLY A 44 -11.04 29.65 -23.55
N ASP A 45 -12.15 30.29 -23.16
CA ASP A 45 -12.17 31.74 -22.92
C ASP A 45 -11.74 32.10 -21.49
N TYR A 46 -10.42 32.28 -21.32
CA TYR A 46 -9.82 32.73 -20.06
C TYR A 46 -10.17 34.18 -19.71
N THR A 47 -10.46 35.03 -20.70
CA THR A 47 -10.81 36.43 -20.43
C THR A 47 -12.16 36.52 -19.72
N ARG A 48 -13.14 35.74 -20.17
CA ARG A 48 -14.45 35.63 -19.53
C ARG A 48 -14.35 35.09 -18.11
N TYR A 49 -13.55 34.03 -17.90
CA TYR A 49 -13.35 33.49 -16.56
C TYR A 49 -12.67 34.50 -15.62
N ARG A 50 -11.65 35.24 -16.09
CA ARG A 50 -11.01 36.32 -15.32
C ARG A 50 -12.01 37.41 -14.89
N ARG A 51 -12.90 37.82 -15.80
CA ARG A 51 -13.96 38.81 -15.53
C ARG A 51 -14.93 38.28 -14.46
N TYR A 52 -15.33 37.01 -14.56
CA TYR A 52 -16.13 36.35 -13.53
C TYR A 52 -15.43 36.35 -12.17
N CYS A 53 -14.18 35.90 -12.08
CA CYS A 53 -13.42 35.91 -10.82
C CYS A 53 -13.32 37.32 -10.23
N THR A 54 -13.16 38.34 -11.06
CA THR A 54 -13.14 39.75 -10.61
C THR A 54 -14.49 40.16 -10.01
N ALA A 55 -15.60 39.90 -10.70
CA ALA A 55 -16.94 40.22 -10.21
C ALA A 55 -17.28 39.43 -8.93
N ARG A 56 -16.93 38.14 -8.88
CA ARG A 56 -17.10 37.26 -7.72
C ARG A 56 -16.34 37.80 -6.51
N LEU A 57 -15.07 38.18 -6.69
CA LEU A 57 -14.27 38.84 -5.65
C LEU A 57 -14.93 40.12 -5.15
N THR A 58 -15.37 41.02 -6.06
CA THR A 58 -16.05 42.25 -5.66
C THR A 58 -17.30 41.98 -4.82
N ARG A 59 -18.10 40.98 -5.17
CA ARG A 59 -19.27 40.56 -4.38
C ARG A 59 -18.86 40.01 -3.01
N LEU A 60 -17.83 39.16 -2.95
CA LEU A 60 -17.30 38.61 -1.69
C LEU A 60 -16.79 39.72 -0.76
N TYR A 61 -15.94 40.61 -1.25
CA TYR A 61 -15.42 41.77 -0.50
C TYR A 61 -16.55 42.67 0.04
N LYS A 62 -17.61 42.90 -0.75
CA LYS A 62 -18.79 43.66 -0.30
C LYS A 62 -19.59 42.90 0.76
N SER A 63 -19.84 41.60 0.54
CA SER A 63 -20.64 40.77 1.44
C SER A 63 -19.99 40.58 2.82
N LEU A 64 -18.65 40.51 2.87
CA LEU A 64 -17.87 40.39 4.09
C LEU A 64 -17.49 41.75 4.70
N LYS A 65 -17.92 42.86 4.08
CA LYS A 65 -17.53 44.24 4.44
C LYS A 65 -16.00 44.42 4.53
N PHE A 66 -15.25 43.62 3.78
CA PHE A 66 -13.78 43.56 3.82
C PHE A 66 -13.13 44.43 2.73
N THR A 67 -13.71 45.59 2.42
CA THR A 67 -13.17 46.47 1.36
C THR A 67 -11.91 47.22 1.80
N HIS A 68 -10.98 47.47 0.87
CA HIS A 68 -9.70 48.17 1.08
C HIS A 68 -9.83 49.71 1.18
N GLY A 69 -10.92 50.20 1.77
CA GLY A 69 -11.29 51.62 1.84
C GLY A 69 -12.22 52.09 0.71
N ARG A 70 -12.91 53.21 0.92
CA ARG A 70 -13.82 53.87 -0.06
C ARG A 70 -13.18 55.07 -0.80
N GLY A 71 -11.88 55.28 -0.61
CA GLY A 71 -11.12 56.38 -1.18
C GLY A 71 -9.62 56.04 -1.23
N LYS A 72 -8.86 56.39 -0.19
CA LYS A 72 -7.45 56.00 -0.05
C LYS A 72 -7.33 54.48 0.16
N TYR A 73 -6.48 53.84 -0.63
CA TYR A 73 -6.24 52.40 -0.53
C TYR A 73 -5.61 52.03 0.81
N THR A 74 -6.29 51.19 1.58
CA THR A 74 -5.81 50.61 2.83
C THR A 74 -5.80 49.09 2.70
N ARG A 75 -4.60 48.51 2.59
CA ARG A 75 -4.45 47.07 2.42
C ARG A 75 -4.92 46.38 3.70
N LYS A 76 -5.94 45.56 3.59
CA LYS A 76 -6.37 44.64 4.65
C LYS A 76 -5.78 43.27 4.35
N ALA A 77 -4.92 42.77 5.24
CA ALA A 77 -4.32 41.45 5.10
C ALA A 77 -5.32 40.37 5.54
N ILE A 78 -5.33 39.25 4.82
CA ILE A 78 -6.08 38.07 5.23
C ILE A 78 -5.11 37.27 6.10
N THR A 79 -5.42 37.18 7.39
CA THR A 79 -4.63 36.53 8.45
C THR A 79 -5.54 35.53 9.14
N GLU A 80 -4.97 34.63 9.94
CA GLU A 80 -5.73 33.57 10.61
C GLU A 80 -6.90 34.11 11.46
N SER A 81 -6.68 35.25 12.12
CA SER A 81 -7.71 35.94 12.94
C SER A 81 -8.85 36.55 12.12
N THR A 82 -8.67 36.78 10.81
CA THR A 82 -9.73 37.37 9.97
C THR A 82 -10.61 36.33 9.30
N VAL A 83 -10.22 35.05 9.30
CA VAL A 83 -11.00 33.94 8.74
C VAL A 83 -12.08 33.52 9.73
N THR A 84 -13.22 34.20 9.64
CA THR A 84 -14.44 33.91 10.43
C THR A 84 -15.46 33.06 9.67
N ASP A 85 -15.34 33.00 8.34
CA ASP A 85 -16.31 32.39 7.43
C ASP A 85 -15.57 31.74 6.25
N VAL A 86 -16.12 30.62 5.73
CA VAL A 86 -15.71 29.94 4.49
C VAL A 86 -15.52 30.91 3.33
N ARG A 87 -16.31 31.98 3.27
CA ARG A 87 -16.22 33.02 2.22
C ARG A 87 -14.85 33.71 2.16
N PHE A 88 -14.10 33.78 3.26
CA PHE A 88 -12.72 34.29 3.25
C PHE A 88 -11.77 33.34 2.50
N LEU A 89 -11.94 32.02 2.64
CA LEU A 89 -11.19 31.02 1.89
C LEU A 89 -11.51 31.11 0.39
N HIS A 90 -12.79 31.26 0.03
CA HIS A 90 -13.19 31.54 -1.36
C HIS A 90 -12.55 32.82 -1.92
N MET A 91 -12.44 33.87 -1.11
CA MET A 91 -11.80 35.11 -1.52
C MET A 91 -10.33 34.88 -1.90
N VAL A 92 -9.56 34.15 -1.08
CA VAL A 92 -8.16 33.80 -1.41
C VAL A 92 -8.09 32.93 -2.66
N LEU A 93 -8.94 31.90 -2.76
CA LEU A 93 -8.97 30.98 -3.90
C LEU A 93 -9.23 31.74 -5.21
N TYR A 94 -10.27 32.57 -5.26
CA TYR A 94 -10.58 33.37 -6.45
C TYR A 94 -9.52 34.43 -6.76
N THR A 95 -8.74 34.92 -5.77
CA THR A 95 -7.58 35.78 -6.08
C THR A 95 -6.46 35.03 -6.79
N ALA A 96 -6.21 33.77 -6.42
CA ALA A 96 -5.24 32.90 -7.08
C ALA A 96 -5.72 32.56 -8.51
N GLU A 97 -6.97 32.12 -8.65
CA GLU A 97 -7.59 31.78 -9.94
C GLU A 97 -7.62 32.96 -10.93
N ARG A 98 -7.93 34.17 -10.45
CA ARG A 98 -7.88 35.37 -11.31
C ARG A 98 -6.46 35.62 -11.85
N ALA A 99 -5.43 35.40 -11.04
CA ALA A 99 -4.05 35.58 -11.46
C ALA A 99 -3.61 34.47 -12.42
N TRP A 100 -4.02 33.23 -12.17
CA TRP A 100 -3.77 32.08 -13.04
C TRP A 100 -4.46 32.23 -14.40
N SER A 101 -5.75 32.55 -14.41
CA SER A 101 -6.53 32.80 -15.64
C SER A 101 -5.92 33.92 -16.50
N HIS A 102 -5.41 34.98 -15.86
CA HIS A 102 -4.70 36.05 -16.55
C HIS A 102 -3.35 35.60 -17.16
N ALA A 103 -2.68 34.63 -16.54
CA ALA A 103 -1.47 34.03 -17.10
C ALA A 103 -1.82 33.14 -18.30
N MET A 104 -2.86 32.31 -18.18
CA MET A 104 -3.29 31.40 -19.25
C MET A 104 -3.83 32.14 -20.47
N GLU A 105 -4.53 33.27 -20.30
CA GLU A 105 -4.92 34.16 -21.41
C GLU A 105 -3.71 34.59 -22.24
N LYS A 106 -2.57 34.88 -21.60
CA LYS A 106 -1.33 35.26 -22.31
C LYS A 106 -0.60 34.05 -22.89
N ARG A 107 -0.85 32.85 -22.36
CA ARG A 107 -0.27 31.60 -22.87
C ARG A 107 -0.94 31.16 -24.18
N GLN A 108 -2.26 31.32 -24.29
CA GLN A 108 -3.07 30.82 -25.42
C GLN A 108 -3.26 31.84 -26.55
N LEU A 109 -2.35 32.79 -26.71
CA LEU A 109 -2.39 33.67 -27.87
C LEU A 109 -2.09 32.86 -29.15
N PRO A 110 -2.77 33.10 -30.28
CA PRO A 110 -2.57 32.34 -31.53
C PRO A 110 -1.12 32.27 -32.00
N ASP A 111 -0.36 33.36 -31.84
CA ASP A 111 1.05 33.47 -32.23
C ASP A 111 2.02 33.05 -31.10
N GLY A 112 1.49 32.59 -29.96
CA GLY A 112 2.25 32.37 -28.73
C GLY A 112 2.67 33.68 -28.02
N PRO A 113 3.17 33.60 -26.77
CA PRO A 113 3.59 34.79 -26.03
C PRO A 113 4.95 35.31 -26.50
N ASN A 114 5.01 36.59 -26.84
CA ASN A 114 6.28 37.32 -27.02
C ASN A 114 7.15 37.28 -25.75
N ALA A 115 8.47 37.47 -25.85
CA ALA A 115 9.37 37.43 -24.69
C ALA A 115 8.92 38.33 -23.50
N ARG A 116 8.46 39.55 -23.79
CA ARG A 116 7.89 40.46 -22.76
C ARG A 116 6.59 39.92 -22.15
N GLN A 117 5.73 39.33 -22.97
CA GLN A 117 4.47 38.72 -22.52
C GLN A 117 4.73 37.47 -21.69
N ARG A 118 5.77 36.69 -22.02
CA ARG A 118 6.24 35.55 -21.23
C ARG A 118 6.71 35.97 -19.84
N ILE A 119 7.52 37.03 -19.73
CA ILE A 119 7.93 37.59 -18.42
C ILE A 119 6.70 38.00 -17.59
N TYR A 120 5.74 38.65 -18.23
CA TYR A 120 4.50 39.05 -17.58
C TYR A 120 3.64 37.85 -17.13
N LEU A 121 3.51 36.83 -17.97
CA LEU A 121 2.84 35.56 -17.66
C LEU A 121 3.46 34.91 -16.44
N ILE A 122 4.79 34.79 -16.40
CA ILE A 122 5.52 34.21 -15.25
C ILE A 122 5.26 35.05 -14.00
N GLY A 123 5.28 36.39 -14.11
CA GLY A 123 4.94 37.28 -13.00
C GLY A 123 3.51 37.08 -12.46
N ARG A 124 2.55 36.77 -13.35
CA ARG A 124 1.17 36.43 -12.95
C ARG A 124 1.08 35.07 -12.27
N LEU A 125 1.81 34.07 -12.76
CA LEU A 125 1.89 32.76 -12.08
C LEU A 125 2.55 32.83 -10.72
N ARG A 126 3.63 33.62 -10.54
CA ARG A 126 4.22 33.86 -9.20
C ARG A 126 3.19 34.42 -8.22
N LYS A 127 2.34 35.33 -8.70
CA LYS A 127 1.25 35.88 -7.90
C LYS A 127 0.20 34.81 -7.56
N ALA A 128 -0.14 33.95 -8.52
CA ALA A 128 -1.07 32.83 -8.28
C ALA A 128 -0.53 31.87 -7.20
N VAL A 129 0.75 31.47 -7.30
CA VAL A 129 1.43 30.62 -6.31
C VAL A 129 1.41 31.25 -4.93
N LYS A 130 1.78 32.54 -4.81
CA LYS A 130 1.76 33.25 -3.52
C LYS A 130 0.38 33.20 -2.84
N TRP A 131 -0.70 33.34 -3.60
CA TRP A 131 -2.05 33.25 -3.05
C TRP A 131 -2.47 31.80 -2.77
N ALA A 132 -2.02 30.83 -3.57
CA ALA A 132 -2.25 29.42 -3.33
C ALA A 132 -1.53 28.93 -2.06
N ASP A 133 -0.31 29.41 -1.78
CA ASP A 133 0.41 29.12 -0.53
C ASP A 133 -0.34 29.69 0.69
N VAL A 134 -0.83 30.92 0.60
CA VAL A 134 -1.68 31.51 1.65
C VAL A 134 -2.98 30.73 1.82
N PHE A 135 -3.60 30.27 0.73
CA PHE A 135 -4.80 29.43 0.79
C PHE A 135 -4.53 28.11 1.50
N SER A 136 -3.46 27.41 1.12
CA SER A 136 -3.04 26.15 1.75
C SER A 136 -2.76 26.33 3.25
N HIS A 137 -2.03 27.39 3.63
CA HIS A 137 -1.75 27.71 5.03
C HIS A 137 -3.03 27.92 5.86
N LEU A 138 -3.97 28.73 5.34
CA LEU A 138 -5.24 28.99 6.03
C LEU A 138 -6.11 27.73 6.12
N CYS A 139 -6.14 26.90 5.08
CA CYS A 139 -6.86 25.63 5.09
C CYS A 139 -6.22 24.60 6.03
N SER A 140 -4.91 24.64 6.27
CA SER A 140 -4.26 23.76 7.24
C SER A 140 -4.64 24.07 8.69
N ILE A 141 -5.05 25.32 8.98
CA ILE A 141 -5.40 25.76 10.34
C ILE A 141 -6.91 25.72 10.57
N LYS A 142 -7.69 26.19 9.59
CA LYS A 142 -9.15 26.39 9.70
C LYS A 142 -9.97 25.43 8.86
N GLY A 143 -9.35 24.66 7.97
CA GLY A 143 -10.06 23.71 7.10
C GLY A 143 -10.19 22.32 7.71
N ASP A 144 -11.15 21.56 7.18
CA ASP A 144 -11.20 20.11 7.40
C ASP A 144 -9.95 19.43 6.83
N SER A 145 -9.67 18.21 7.33
CA SER A 145 -8.62 17.31 6.84
C SER A 145 -8.60 17.25 5.30
N ARG A 146 -9.76 16.98 4.69
CA ARG A 146 -9.96 16.91 3.24
C ARG A 146 -9.68 18.24 2.54
N THR A 147 -10.23 19.34 3.03
CA THR A 147 -10.01 20.67 2.44
C THR A 147 -8.56 21.10 2.53
N SER A 148 -7.86 20.73 3.60
CA SER A 148 -6.42 20.98 3.74
C SER A 148 -5.60 20.24 2.68
N LEU A 149 -5.93 18.97 2.41
CA LEU A 149 -5.26 18.18 1.35
C LEU A 149 -5.57 18.71 -0.05
N GLU A 150 -6.84 19.04 -0.34
CA GLU A 150 -7.21 19.62 -1.63
C GLU A 150 -6.55 20.98 -1.86
N ALA A 151 -6.40 21.80 -0.82
CA ALA A 151 -5.69 23.07 -0.87
C ALA A 151 -4.18 22.90 -1.11
N GLU A 152 -3.56 21.89 -0.49
CA GLU A 152 -2.16 21.52 -0.71
C GLU A 152 -1.93 21.04 -2.15
N ALA A 153 -2.80 20.16 -2.67
CA ALA A 153 -2.74 19.70 -4.06
C ALA A 153 -2.91 20.86 -5.06
N TYR A 154 -3.79 21.81 -4.76
CA TYR A 154 -3.96 23.03 -5.56
C TYR A 154 -2.71 23.92 -5.53
N ALA A 155 -2.08 24.10 -4.37
CA ALA A 155 -0.84 24.87 -4.24
C ALA A 155 0.31 24.20 -5.02
N SER A 156 0.48 22.88 -4.86
CA SER A 156 1.44 22.07 -5.62
C SER A 156 1.19 22.17 -7.13
N TYR A 157 -0.05 22.12 -7.59
CA TYR A 157 -0.39 22.34 -9.00
C TYR A 157 0.04 23.72 -9.51
N MET A 158 -0.28 24.78 -8.77
CA MET A 158 0.07 26.14 -9.16
C MET A 158 1.59 26.34 -9.19
N LYS A 159 2.30 25.76 -8.24
CA LYS A 159 3.77 25.80 -8.16
C LYS A 159 4.42 25.01 -9.28
N GLY A 160 3.89 23.83 -9.62
CA GLY A 160 4.29 23.04 -10.78
C GLY A 160 4.18 23.84 -12.07
N ASN A 161 3.03 24.49 -12.32
CA ASN A 161 2.83 25.35 -13.49
C ASN A 161 3.82 26.52 -13.56
N LEU A 162 4.11 27.16 -12.44
CA LEU A 162 5.08 28.25 -12.40
C LEU A 162 6.49 27.79 -12.82
N LEU A 163 6.94 26.66 -12.27
CA LEU A 163 8.27 26.11 -12.55
C LEU A 163 8.36 25.60 -13.99
N PHE A 164 7.28 24.98 -14.48
CA PHE A 164 7.14 24.54 -15.86
C PHE A 164 7.33 25.70 -16.85
N GLU A 165 6.67 26.84 -16.61
CA GLU A 165 6.79 28.03 -17.49
C GLU A 165 8.13 28.77 -17.36
N GLN A 166 8.86 28.55 -16.27
CA GLN A 166 10.19 29.13 -16.06
C GLN A 166 11.31 28.36 -16.79
N ASP A 167 11.03 27.16 -17.31
CA ASP A 167 12.02 26.24 -17.87
C ASP A 167 13.23 25.98 -16.93
N ARG A 168 13.01 26.07 -15.61
CA ARG A 168 14.03 25.91 -14.58
C ARG A 168 13.59 24.87 -13.56
N ASN A 169 14.55 24.08 -13.07
CA ASN A 169 14.36 23.10 -11.99
C ASN A 169 13.23 22.10 -12.27
N TRP A 170 13.35 21.37 -13.38
CA TRP A 170 12.39 20.34 -13.81
C TRP A 170 12.10 19.31 -12.72
N ASP A 171 13.09 18.95 -11.90
CA ASP A 171 12.92 18.03 -10.76
C ASP A 171 11.90 18.54 -9.75
N THR A 172 11.97 19.83 -9.43
CA THR A 172 11.04 20.43 -8.46
C THR A 172 9.66 20.56 -9.07
N ALA A 173 9.54 20.88 -10.36
CA ALA A 173 8.26 20.88 -11.07
C ALA A 173 7.63 19.48 -11.05
N LEU A 174 8.42 18.45 -11.38
CA LEU A 174 7.99 17.06 -11.38
C LEU A 174 7.49 16.60 -10.02
N ARG A 175 8.22 16.91 -8.93
CA ARG A 175 7.80 16.58 -7.56
C ARG A 175 6.45 17.21 -7.21
N ASN A 176 6.24 18.48 -7.55
CA ASN A 176 4.98 19.17 -7.28
C ASN A 176 3.82 18.58 -8.09
N PHE A 177 4.04 18.22 -9.37
CA PHE A 177 3.02 17.55 -10.18
C PHE A 177 2.73 16.13 -9.69
N LYS A 178 3.75 15.35 -9.32
CA LYS A 178 3.58 14.01 -8.72
C LYS A 178 2.81 14.07 -7.40
N SER A 179 3.14 15.03 -6.53
CA SER A 179 2.41 15.27 -5.27
C SER A 179 0.94 15.61 -5.54
N ALA A 180 0.65 16.56 -6.44
CA ALA A 180 -0.73 16.90 -6.81
C ALA A 180 -1.48 15.69 -7.40
N ARG A 181 -0.84 14.92 -8.29
CA ARG A 181 -1.40 13.70 -8.86
C ARG A 181 -1.76 12.68 -7.79
N ALA A 182 -0.84 12.40 -6.86
CA ALA A 182 -1.05 11.43 -5.78
C ALA A 182 -2.25 11.81 -4.91
N VAL A 183 -2.41 13.09 -4.56
CA VAL A 183 -3.58 13.54 -3.80
C VAL A 183 -4.88 13.30 -4.56
N TYR A 184 -4.97 13.74 -5.82
CA TYR A 184 -6.20 13.58 -6.59
C TYR A 184 -6.53 12.12 -6.87
N GLU A 185 -5.53 11.27 -7.10
CA GLU A 185 -5.70 9.83 -7.28
C GLU A 185 -6.28 9.18 -6.02
N GLU A 186 -5.77 9.51 -4.83
CA GLU A 186 -6.31 8.99 -3.57
C GLU A 186 -7.69 9.56 -3.22
N LEU A 187 -7.91 10.86 -3.41
CA LEU A 187 -9.24 11.47 -3.23
C LEU A 187 -10.29 10.87 -4.18
N GLY A 188 -9.87 10.43 -5.37
CA GLY A 188 -10.73 9.76 -6.34
C GLY A 188 -11.18 8.35 -5.93
N LYS A 189 -10.48 7.68 -5.00
CA LYS A 189 -10.89 6.33 -4.52
C LYS A 189 -12.07 6.38 -3.56
N TYR A 190 -12.15 7.43 -2.75
CA TYR A 190 -13.10 7.51 -1.63
C TYR A 190 -14.20 8.58 -1.81
N GLY A 191 -14.17 9.35 -2.89
CA GLY A 191 -15.19 10.35 -3.19
C GLY A 191 -16.46 9.78 -3.86
N ASP A 192 -17.54 10.57 -3.86
CA ASP A 192 -18.74 10.34 -4.67
C ASP A 192 -18.42 10.25 -6.15
N VAL A 193 -19.28 9.60 -6.95
CA VAL A 193 -19.09 9.38 -8.39
C VAL A 193 -18.66 10.66 -9.14
N GLU A 194 -19.28 11.81 -8.83
CA GLU A 194 -18.89 13.09 -9.42
C GLU A 194 -17.46 13.50 -9.07
N ASN A 195 -17.06 13.34 -7.80
CA ASN A 195 -15.70 13.62 -7.35
C ASN A 195 -14.68 12.66 -7.97
N GLN A 196 -15.03 11.38 -8.16
CA GLN A 196 -14.16 10.40 -8.82
C GLN A 196 -13.86 10.81 -10.26
N VAL A 197 -14.90 11.21 -11.01
CA VAL A 197 -14.75 11.68 -12.40
C VAL A 197 -13.87 12.94 -12.44
N LEU A 198 -14.13 13.93 -11.58
CA LEU A 198 -13.35 15.16 -11.53
C LEU A 198 -11.88 14.93 -11.16
N CYS A 199 -11.61 14.05 -10.20
CA CYS A 199 -10.25 13.66 -9.82
C CYS A 199 -9.53 12.96 -10.98
N ARG A 200 -10.22 12.05 -11.68
CA ARG A 200 -9.67 11.35 -12.84
C ARG A 200 -9.32 12.31 -13.97
N GLU A 201 -10.24 13.18 -14.36
CA GLU A 201 -9.99 14.23 -15.35
C GLU A 201 -8.78 15.09 -14.95
N ARG A 202 -8.66 15.41 -13.66
CA ARG A 202 -7.55 16.19 -13.16
C ARG A 202 -6.22 15.45 -13.24
N VAL A 203 -6.18 14.16 -12.95
CA VAL A 203 -4.97 13.34 -13.10
C VAL A 203 -4.56 13.25 -14.57
N GLU A 204 -5.52 13.04 -15.48
CA GLU A 204 -5.29 13.01 -16.92
C GLU A 204 -4.74 14.35 -17.45
N GLU A 205 -5.17 15.49 -16.90
CA GLU A 205 -4.62 16.83 -17.23
C GLU A 205 -3.16 17.02 -16.80
N LEU A 206 -2.72 16.39 -15.71
CA LEU A 206 -1.35 16.51 -15.21
C LEU A 206 -0.37 15.65 -16.00
N GLU A 207 -0.86 14.57 -16.60
CA GLU A 207 -0.04 13.52 -17.22
C GLU A 207 0.86 14.03 -18.37
N PRO A 208 0.42 14.92 -19.29
CA PRO A 208 1.30 15.50 -20.30
C PRO A 208 2.43 16.34 -19.69
N SER A 209 2.14 17.11 -18.63
CA SER A 209 3.14 17.93 -17.95
C SER A 209 4.18 17.09 -17.22
N ILE A 210 3.74 16.00 -16.57
CA ILE A 210 4.62 15.05 -15.89
C ILE A 210 5.56 14.37 -16.91
N ARG A 211 5.01 13.85 -18.01
CA ARG A 211 5.80 13.23 -19.09
C ARG A 211 6.81 14.21 -19.70
N TYR A 212 6.41 15.45 -19.92
CA TYR A 212 7.33 16.48 -20.44
C TYR A 212 8.47 16.78 -19.46
N CYS A 213 8.18 16.92 -18.17
CA CYS A 213 9.22 17.11 -17.15
C CYS A 213 10.20 15.93 -17.12
N LEU A 214 9.71 14.69 -17.17
CA LEU A 214 10.55 13.48 -17.21
C LEU A 214 11.47 13.46 -18.43
N HIS A 215 10.93 13.76 -19.61
CA HIS A 215 11.72 13.84 -20.84
C HIS A 215 12.83 14.90 -20.76
N LYS A 216 12.56 16.06 -20.13
CA LYS A 216 13.55 17.14 -19.97
C LYS A 216 14.63 16.85 -18.95
N ILE A 217 14.36 16.01 -17.96
CA ILE A 217 15.36 15.56 -16.96
C ILE A 217 16.33 14.53 -17.56
N GLY A 218 16.02 13.95 -18.73
CA GLY A 218 16.83 12.91 -19.35
C GLY A 218 16.44 11.50 -18.92
N GLY A 219 15.22 11.31 -18.39
CA GLY A 219 14.62 9.99 -18.22
C GLY A 219 14.18 9.44 -19.59
N SER A 220 15.14 9.09 -20.45
CA SER A 220 14.85 8.39 -21.70
C SER A 220 14.57 6.91 -21.43
N ASN A 221 13.45 6.43 -21.98
CA ASN A 221 13.02 5.02 -22.11
C ASN A 221 12.50 4.28 -20.88
N LEU A 222 11.59 4.87 -20.10
CA LEU A 222 10.89 4.11 -19.06
C LEU A 222 9.38 4.12 -19.26
N GLN A 223 8.86 2.91 -19.40
CA GLN A 223 7.45 2.58 -19.50
C GLN A 223 6.67 3.30 -18.40
N THR A 224 5.40 3.61 -18.69
CA THR A 224 4.39 4.19 -17.80
C THR A 224 4.27 3.53 -16.40
N SER A 225 4.95 2.43 -16.14
CA SER A 225 4.99 1.69 -14.87
C SER A 225 5.82 2.36 -13.76
N GLU A 226 6.85 3.17 -14.08
CA GLU A 226 7.67 3.87 -13.06
C GLU A 226 7.06 5.18 -12.56
N LEU A 227 5.97 5.63 -13.16
CA LEU A 227 5.21 6.79 -12.67
C LEU A 227 4.51 6.53 -11.33
N LEU A 228 4.57 5.29 -10.82
CA LEU A 228 3.94 4.82 -9.59
C LEU A 228 4.88 4.79 -8.37
N GLN A 229 6.15 5.18 -8.50
CA GLN A 229 7.05 5.32 -7.33
C GLN A 229 6.75 6.62 -6.57
N ILE A 230 5.68 6.57 -5.78
CA ILE A 230 5.41 7.52 -4.68
C ILE A 230 6.27 7.15 -3.44
N GLY A 231 6.95 5.99 -3.46
CA GLY A 231 7.64 5.40 -2.32
C GLY A 231 9.06 5.88 -2.03
N GLU A 232 9.73 6.60 -2.93
CA GLU A 232 11.19 6.84 -2.84
C GLU A 232 11.58 8.28 -2.44
N MET A 233 10.65 9.07 -1.93
CA MET A 233 10.97 10.42 -1.45
C MET A 233 10.80 10.48 0.07
N GLU A 234 11.92 10.44 0.80
CA GLU A 234 11.92 10.65 2.24
C GLU A 234 12.10 12.13 2.58
N GLY A 235 11.27 12.66 3.48
CA GLY A 235 11.37 14.02 3.97
C GLY A 235 10.25 14.38 4.95
N PRO A 236 10.50 15.26 5.94
CA PRO A 236 9.52 15.59 7.00
C PRO A 236 8.19 16.15 6.47
N ALA A 237 8.24 16.89 5.36
CA ALA A 237 7.04 17.40 4.70
C ALA A 237 6.20 16.30 4.03
N LEU A 238 6.84 15.22 3.54
CA LEU A 238 6.13 14.09 2.95
C LEU A 238 5.50 13.18 4.01
N ASP A 239 6.08 13.11 5.21
CA ASP A 239 5.49 12.35 6.32
C ASP A 239 4.28 13.08 6.93
N LEU A 240 4.35 14.41 7.03
CA LEU A 240 3.17 15.23 7.35
C LEU A 240 2.07 15.06 6.28
N PHE A 241 2.47 14.98 5.02
CA PHE A 241 1.55 14.70 3.92
C PHE A 241 0.91 13.31 4.03
N LYS A 242 1.72 12.26 4.23
CA LYS A 242 1.25 10.87 4.42
C LYS A 242 0.28 10.74 5.59
N SER A 243 0.59 11.37 6.73
CA SER A 243 -0.29 11.36 7.91
C SER A 243 -1.61 12.09 7.68
N LYS A 244 -1.60 13.24 6.98
CA LYS A 244 -2.85 13.92 6.58
C LYS A 244 -3.68 13.07 5.62
N LEU A 245 -3.01 12.42 4.66
CA LEU A 245 -3.65 11.51 3.71
C LEU A 245 -4.27 10.32 4.45
N GLU A 246 -3.55 9.71 5.38
CA GLU A 246 -4.04 8.64 6.23
C GLU A 246 -5.24 9.05 7.09
N ALA A 247 -5.23 10.27 7.65
CA ALA A 247 -6.37 10.80 8.40
C ALA A 247 -7.62 10.94 7.52
N VAL A 248 -7.49 11.47 6.31
CA VAL A 248 -8.63 11.59 5.36
C VAL A 248 -9.12 10.22 4.92
N MET A 249 -8.21 9.27 4.66
CA MET A 249 -8.59 7.89 4.36
C MET A 249 -9.30 7.23 5.54
N ALA A 250 -8.86 7.45 6.77
CA ALA A 250 -9.49 6.90 7.96
C ALA A 250 -10.92 7.47 8.16
N GLU A 251 -11.11 8.77 7.92
CA GLU A 251 -12.43 9.41 7.97
C GLU A 251 -13.36 8.87 6.88
N ALA A 252 -12.87 8.75 5.64
CA ALA A 252 -13.64 8.19 4.54
C ALA A 252 -14.02 6.71 4.77
N ARG A 253 -13.07 5.90 5.26
CA ARG A 253 -13.34 4.50 5.62
C ARG A 253 -14.31 4.39 6.77
N SER A 254 -14.27 5.30 7.75
CA SER A 254 -15.26 5.35 8.83
C SER A 254 -16.68 5.60 8.29
N GLN A 255 -16.83 6.50 7.32
CA GLN A 255 -18.11 6.76 6.66
C GLN A 255 -18.61 5.55 5.85
N GLN A 256 -17.72 4.88 5.12
CA GLN A 256 -18.08 3.65 4.38
C GLN A 256 -18.38 2.49 5.33
N ALA A 257 -17.60 2.33 6.40
CA ALA A 257 -17.78 1.32 7.45
C ALA A 257 -19.12 1.44 8.15
N ALA A 258 -19.68 2.65 8.26
CA ALA A 258 -20.99 2.87 8.86
C ALA A 258 -22.10 2.06 8.18
N SER A 259 -21.97 1.80 6.87
CA SER A 259 -22.93 1.02 6.07
C SER A 259 -22.77 -0.50 6.19
N LEU A 260 -21.62 -1.00 6.64
CA LEU A 260 -21.38 -2.43 6.80
C LEU A 260 -21.82 -2.90 8.17
N THR A 261 -23.05 -3.37 8.30
CA THR A 261 -23.57 -3.92 9.57
C THR A 261 -23.35 -5.42 9.71
N GLU A 262 -23.16 -6.13 8.60
CA GLU A 262 -23.08 -7.60 8.55
C GLU A 262 -21.84 -8.07 7.76
N PHE A 263 -21.21 -9.13 8.24
CA PHE A 263 -20.13 -9.83 7.55
C PHE A 263 -20.56 -11.25 7.19
N HIS A 264 -20.43 -11.60 5.92
CA HIS A 264 -20.79 -12.91 5.40
C HIS A 264 -19.56 -13.78 5.18
N TRP A 265 -19.55 -14.97 5.78
CA TRP A 265 -18.47 -15.95 5.56
C TRP A 265 -18.99 -17.38 5.64
N LEU A 266 -18.77 -18.17 4.57
CA LEU A 266 -19.24 -19.57 4.44
C LEU A 266 -20.71 -19.76 4.86
N GLY A 267 -21.59 -18.88 4.38
CA GLY A 267 -23.03 -18.91 4.66
C GLY A 267 -23.41 -18.42 6.06
N ASN A 268 -22.45 -18.06 6.92
CA ASN A 268 -22.69 -17.42 8.22
C ASN A 268 -22.81 -15.91 8.08
N ARG A 269 -23.71 -15.32 8.88
CA ARG A 269 -23.88 -13.87 9.00
C ARG A 269 -23.42 -13.47 10.38
N PHE A 270 -22.40 -12.63 10.46
CA PHE A 270 -21.87 -12.11 11.71
C PHE A 270 -22.20 -10.62 11.82
N PRO A 271 -23.00 -10.19 12.81
CA PRO A 271 -23.26 -8.77 13.03
C PRO A 271 -22.00 -8.10 13.58
N ILE A 272 -21.56 -6.99 12.97
CA ILE A 272 -20.41 -6.22 13.45
C ILE A 272 -20.90 -4.94 14.12
N THR A 273 -20.89 -4.94 15.45
CA THR A 273 -21.29 -3.77 16.25
C THR A 273 -20.16 -2.75 16.37
N ASN A 274 -18.91 -3.19 16.49
CA ASN A 274 -17.76 -2.29 16.67
C ASN A 274 -17.34 -1.59 15.38
N ALA A 275 -17.37 -0.26 15.38
CA ALA A 275 -16.93 0.58 14.27
C ALA A 275 -15.46 0.37 13.88
N LYS A 276 -14.56 0.13 14.86
CA LYS A 276 -13.13 -0.10 14.59
C LYS A 276 -12.91 -1.41 13.82
N THR A 277 -13.61 -2.46 14.21
CA THR A 277 -13.58 -3.76 13.52
C THR A 277 -14.09 -3.64 12.09
N ARG A 278 -15.15 -2.86 11.85
CA ARG A 278 -15.67 -2.59 10.49
C ARG A 278 -14.66 -1.89 9.60
N VAL A 279 -14.00 -0.85 10.11
CA VAL A 279 -12.95 -0.11 9.37
C VAL A 279 -11.76 -1.02 9.03
N ALA A 280 -11.32 -1.85 9.97
CA ALA A 280 -10.20 -2.76 9.75
C ALA A 280 -10.52 -3.87 8.73
N ILE A 281 -11.73 -4.42 8.76
CA ILE A 281 -12.19 -5.41 7.77
C ILE A 281 -12.30 -4.78 6.38
N LEU A 282 -12.84 -3.56 6.27
CA LEU A 282 -12.88 -2.83 5.00
C LEU A 282 -11.50 -2.57 4.43
N LYS A 283 -10.58 -2.09 5.26
CA LYS A 283 -9.18 -1.87 4.89
C LYS A 283 -8.56 -3.15 4.35
N ALA A 284 -8.82 -4.30 4.97
CA ALA A 284 -8.35 -5.59 4.47
C ALA A 284 -8.97 -5.94 3.11
N GLN A 285 -10.29 -5.82 2.94
CA GLN A 285 -10.99 -6.11 1.68
C GLN A 285 -10.58 -5.19 0.51
N GLU A 286 -10.29 -3.92 0.77
CA GLU A 286 -9.75 -2.97 -0.22
C GLU A 286 -8.36 -3.42 -0.67
N LEU A 287 -7.46 -3.68 0.28
CA LEU A 287 -6.11 -4.15 -0.01
C LEU A 287 -6.12 -5.51 -0.75
N GLU A 288 -7.15 -6.34 -0.54
CA GLU A 288 -7.34 -7.57 -1.31
C GLU A 288 -7.71 -7.33 -2.78
N LYS A 289 -8.46 -6.27 -3.09
CA LYS A 289 -8.73 -5.90 -4.49
C LYS A 289 -7.43 -5.51 -5.21
N ASP A 290 -6.55 -4.80 -4.49
CA ASP A 290 -5.25 -4.35 -4.99
C ASP A 290 -4.25 -5.50 -5.25
N LEU A 291 -4.50 -6.72 -4.71
CA LEU A 291 -3.66 -7.91 -4.97
C LEU A 291 -3.70 -8.40 -6.42
N HIS A 292 -4.68 -7.98 -7.22
CA HIS A 292 -4.77 -8.33 -8.65
C HIS A 292 -3.80 -7.51 -9.54
N GLY A 293 -2.93 -6.69 -8.94
CA GLY A 293 -1.92 -5.92 -9.66
C GLY A 293 -0.81 -6.79 -10.29
N PRO A 294 -0.23 -6.37 -11.43
CA PRO A 294 0.67 -7.21 -12.24
C PRO A 294 2.09 -7.43 -11.68
N SER A 295 2.47 -6.80 -10.56
CA SER A 295 3.86 -6.82 -10.05
C SER A 295 4.03 -7.79 -8.86
N PRO A 296 4.88 -8.84 -8.95
CA PRO A 296 5.09 -9.82 -7.87
C PRO A 296 5.69 -9.22 -6.59
N GLU A 297 6.62 -8.27 -6.70
CA GLU A 297 7.25 -7.65 -5.52
C GLU A 297 6.28 -6.77 -4.73
N LYS A 298 5.40 -6.04 -5.44
CA LYS A 298 4.35 -5.22 -4.81
C LYS A 298 3.27 -6.10 -4.19
N ARG A 299 2.94 -7.26 -4.77
CA ARG A 299 1.99 -8.22 -4.20
C ARG A 299 2.43 -8.72 -2.83
N LEU A 300 3.71 -9.03 -2.64
CA LEU A 300 4.24 -9.44 -1.32
C LEU A 300 4.08 -8.37 -0.24
N ALA A 301 4.42 -7.11 -0.55
CA ALA A 301 4.24 -5.99 0.37
C ALA A 301 2.75 -5.74 0.67
N THR A 302 1.87 -5.93 -0.32
CA THR A 302 0.42 -5.83 -0.14
C THR A 302 -0.11 -6.97 0.74
N PHE A 303 0.39 -8.21 0.60
CA PHE A 303 0.03 -9.31 1.50
C PHE A 303 0.35 -8.97 2.96
N ASP A 304 1.55 -8.46 3.26
CA ASP A 304 1.93 -8.09 4.63
C ASP A 304 1.02 -6.96 5.20
N LYS A 305 0.56 -6.03 4.34
CA LYS A 305 -0.43 -5.00 4.71
C LYS A 305 -1.83 -5.60 4.98
N VAL A 306 -2.27 -6.55 4.16
CA VAL A 306 -3.53 -7.29 4.35
C VAL A 306 -3.51 -8.05 5.68
N PHE A 307 -2.39 -8.73 5.99
CA PHE A 307 -2.23 -9.43 7.27
C PHE A 307 -2.27 -8.47 8.46
N THR A 308 -1.58 -7.33 8.36
CA THR A 308 -1.62 -6.30 9.41
C THR A 308 -3.05 -5.80 9.63
N ALA A 309 -3.81 -5.53 8.56
CA ALA A 309 -5.21 -5.10 8.66
C ALA A 309 -6.12 -6.16 9.30
N TYR A 310 -5.97 -7.45 8.93
CA TYR A 310 -6.70 -8.53 9.59
C TYR A 310 -6.27 -8.71 11.05
N HIS A 311 -4.99 -8.54 11.38
CA HIS A 311 -4.51 -8.61 12.76
C HIS A 311 -5.06 -7.44 13.60
N GLU A 312 -5.13 -6.23 13.05
CA GLU A 312 -5.80 -5.07 13.67
C GLU A 312 -7.28 -5.38 13.95
N ALA A 313 -8.01 -5.94 12.98
CA ALA A 313 -9.41 -6.34 13.14
C ALA A 313 -9.58 -7.38 14.26
N ARG A 314 -8.72 -8.40 14.30
CA ARG A 314 -8.73 -9.43 15.36
C ARG A 314 -8.37 -8.87 16.73
N SER A 315 -7.43 -7.95 16.80
CA SER A 315 -7.09 -7.26 18.07
C SER A 315 -8.31 -6.53 18.62
N CYS A 316 -9.07 -5.84 17.75
CA CYS A 316 -10.32 -5.18 18.13
C CYS A 316 -11.35 -6.21 18.63
N ILE A 317 -11.56 -7.32 17.90
CA ILE A 317 -12.51 -8.38 18.30
C ILE A 317 -12.12 -9.01 19.63
N ARG A 318 -10.83 -9.26 19.90
CA ARG A 318 -10.37 -9.81 21.18
C ARG A 318 -10.57 -8.83 22.33
N SER A 319 -10.36 -7.54 22.08
CA SER A 319 -10.67 -6.48 23.06
C SER A 319 -12.17 -6.42 23.36
N ASP A 320 -13.00 -6.58 22.33
CA ASP A 320 -14.46 -6.65 22.48
C ASP A 320 -14.87 -7.91 23.26
N LEU A 321 -14.24 -9.05 22.98
CA LEU A 321 -14.51 -10.30 23.67
C LEU A 321 -14.10 -10.26 25.15
N ALA A 322 -12.99 -9.57 25.47
CA ALA A 322 -12.57 -9.33 26.84
C ALA A 322 -13.54 -8.40 27.60
N SER A 323 -14.25 -7.52 26.89
CA SER A 323 -15.22 -6.57 27.46
C SER A 323 -16.69 -7.02 27.38
N ALA A 324 -16.99 -8.11 26.65
CA ALA A 324 -18.35 -8.57 26.33
C ALA A 324 -19.18 -9.15 27.51
N GLY A 325 -18.69 -9.12 28.76
CA GLY A 325 -19.47 -9.56 29.92
C GLY A 325 -19.97 -11.02 29.82
N SER A 326 -21.16 -11.33 30.35
CA SER A 326 -21.75 -12.69 30.36
C SER A 326 -22.74 -12.97 29.21
N ALA A 327 -22.79 -12.13 28.17
CA ALA A 327 -23.69 -12.35 27.05
C ALA A 327 -23.14 -13.46 26.12
N GLU A 328 -23.62 -14.69 26.30
CA GLU A 328 -23.16 -15.88 25.55
C GLU A 328 -23.31 -15.71 24.03
N ASN A 329 -24.46 -15.20 23.56
CA ASN A 329 -24.71 -15.00 22.13
C ASN A 329 -23.71 -14.03 21.46
N VAL A 330 -23.34 -12.95 22.14
CA VAL A 330 -22.39 -11.95 21.62
C VAL A 330 -20.97 -12.52 21.59
N LYS A 331 -20.62 -13.34 22.60
CA LYS A 331 -19.33 -14.04 22.64
C LYS A 331 -19.20 -15.08 21.54
N ASP A 332 -20.28 -15.80 21.24
CA ASP A 332 -20.31 -16.79 20.16
C ASP A 332 -20.19 -16.13 18.79
N ASP A 333 -20.88 -15.01 18.55
CA ASP A 333 -20.76 -14.23 17.31
C ASP A 333 -19.33 -13.67 17.13
N LEU A 334 -18.73 -13.11 18.18
CA LEU A 334 -17.37 -12.58 18.14
C LEU A 334 -16.31 -13.68 17.97
N ASN A 335 -16.51 -14.84 18.60
CA ASN A 335 -15.65 -16.02 18.41
C ASN A 335 -15.77 -16.57 16.98
N GLY A 336 -16.99 -16.63 16.43
CA GLY A 336 -17.24 -17.02 15.05
C GLY A 336 -16.57 -16.07 14.06
N LEU A 337 -16.63 -14.76 14.33
CA LEU A 337 -15.95 -13.74 13.53
C LEU A 337 -14.42 -13.85 13.63
N ASP A 338 -13.83 -14.05 14.82
CA ASP A 338 -12.36 -14.26 14.94
C ASP A 338 -11.94 -15.53 14.18
N LYS A 339 -12.68 -16.63 14.31
CA LYS A 339 -12.43 -17.87 13.56
C LYS A 339 -12.50 -17.64 12.05
N ALA A 340 -13.49 -16.91 11.57
CA ALA A 340 -13.64 -16.56 10.15
C ALA A 340 -12.44 -15.75 9.64
N LEU A 341 -12.02 -14.71 10.38
CA LEU A 341 -10.87 -13.89 10.00
C LEU A 341 -9.54 -14.66 10.07
N VAL A 342 -9.36 -15.55 11.05
CA VAL A 342 -8.22 -16.47 11.11
C VAL A 342 -8.19 -17.34 9.88
N SER A 343 -9.35 -17.90 9.51
CA SER A 343 -9.46 -18.80 8.38
C SER A 343 -9.15 -18.08 7.06
N ILE A 344 -9.67 -16.87 6.89
CA ILE A 344 -9.34 -16.02 5.75
C ILE A 344 -7.84 -15.75 5.74
N ALA A 345 -7.24 -15.25 6.82
CA ALA A 345 -5.81 -14.95 6.87
C ALA A 345 -4.94 -16.19 6.53
N LYS A 346 -5.20 -17.34 7.15
CA LYS A 346 -4.47 -18.58 6.88
C LYS A 346 -4.62 -19.05 5.43
N SER A 347 -5.82 -18.92 4.84
CA SER A 347 -6.05 -19.26 3.43
C SER A 347 -5.26 -18.36 2.45
N LYS A 348 -4.99 -17.10 2.84
CA LYS A 348 -4.16 -16.18 2.04
C LYS A 348 -2.67 -16.49 2.17
N LEU A 349 -2.23 -16.99 3.32
CA LEU A 349 -0.85 -17.46 3.51
C LEU A 349 -0.52 -18.64 2.57
N THR A 350 -1.48 -19.53 2.36
CA THR A 350 -1.35 -20.61 1.36
C THR A 350 -1.18 -20.09 -0.07
N ARG A 351 -1.74 -18.92 -0.43
CA ARG A 351 -1.59 -18.30 -1.77
C ARG A 351 -0.27 -17.54 -1.95
N ARG A 352 0.31 -16.98 -0.88
CA ARG A 352 1.63 -16.31 -0.92
C ARG A 352 2.74 -17.22 -1.45
N ARG A 353 2.55 -18.53 -1.31
CA ARG A 353 3.46 -19.59 -1.76
C ARG A 353 3.75 -19.53 -3.27
N ASP A 354 2.74 -19.25 -4.08
CA ASP A 354 2.82 -19.38 -5.54
C ASP A 354 3.80 -18.37 -6.16
N GLU A 355 4.18 -17.33 -5.41
CA GLU A 355 4.97 -16.20 -5.93
C GLU A 355 6.44 -16.19 -5.49
N LYS A 356 6.84 -16.97 -4.48
CA LYS A 356 8.17 -16.83 -3.84
C LYS A 356 9.30 -17.70 -4.38
N ASN A 357 9.08 -18.56 -5.37
CA ASN A 357 10.04 -19.65 -5.66
C ASN A 357 11.08 -19.41 -6.76
N GLU A 358 11.32 -18.18 -7.22
CA GLU A 358 12.34 -17.93 -8.26
C GLU A 358 13.80 -17.79 -7.75
N LYS A 359 14.07 -17.72 -6.45
CA LYS A 359 15.46 -17.61 -5.92
C LYS A 359 15.81 -18.77 -4.99
N VAL A 360 16.40 -19.82 -5.57
CA VAL A 360 17.22 -20.91 -4.98
C VAL A 360 17.10 -21.04 -3.45
N THR A 361 15.94 -21.51 -2.98
CA THR A 361 15.76 -21.97 -1.60
C THR A 361 16.26 -23.41 -1.49
N LYS A 362 17.02 -23.72 -0.43
CA LYS A 362 17.51 -25.09 -0.21
C LYS A 362 16.32 -26.06 -0.04
N PRO A 363 16.40 -27.32 -0.50
CA PRO A 363 15.28 -28.26 -0.38
C PRO A 363 14.75 -28.41 1.04
N GLU A 364 15.60 -28.30 2.06
CA GLU A 364 15.20 -28.37 3.48
C GLU A 364 14.32 -27.19 3.92
N GLU A 365 14.56 -25.99 3.37
CA GLU A 365 13.73 -24.81 3.65
C GLU A 365 12.34 -24.96 3.04
N LEU A 366 12.27 -25.55 1.84
CA LEU A 366 11.00 -25.88 1.19
C LEU A 366 10.21 -26.91 1.98
N VAL A 367 10.85 -27.97 2.48
CA VAL A 367 10.18 -28.95 3.37
C VAL A 367 9.54 -28.26 4.58
N ARG A 368 10.27 -27.38 5.27
CA ARG A 368 9.72 -26.60 6.41
C ARG A 368 8.54 -25.72 6.01
N LEU A 369 8.59 -25.14 4.82
CA LEU A 369 7.49 -24.35 4.29
C LEU A 369 6.24 -25.22 4.06
N TYR A 370 6.38 -26.42 3.48
CA TYR A 370 5.24 -27.33 3.33
C TYR A 370 4.74 -27.90 4.65
N ASP A 371 5.60 -28.14 5.64
CA ASP A 371 5.17 -28.50 6.99
C ASP A 371 4.26 -27.42 7.59
N LEU A 372 4.63 -26.14 7.42
CA LEU A 372 3.81 -25.01 7.85
C LEU A 372 2.48 -24.92 7.08
N LEU A 373 2.48 -25.18 5.77
CA LEU A 373 1.25 -25.18 4.96
C LEU A 373 0.32 -26.34 5.34
N LEU A 374 0.87 -27.51 5.64
CA LEU A 374 0.11 -28.65 6.14
C LEU A 374 -0.51 -28.36 7.50
N GLN A 375 0.25 -27.74 8.42
CA GLN A 375 -0.29 -27.29 9.70
C GLN A 375 -1.42 -26.28 9.50
N ASN A 376 -1.22 -25.27 8.64
CA ASN A 376 -2.24 -24.25 8.39
C ASN A 376 -3.51 -24.83 7.77
N THR A 377 -3.39 -25.79 6.85
CA THR A 377 -4.55 -26.45 6.22
C THR A 377 -5.29 -27.39 7.18
N ALA A 378 -4.58 -28.07 8.07
CA ALA A 378 -5.18 -28.84 9.16
C ALA A 378 -5.95 -27.90 10.11
N ASP A 379 -5.31 -26.82 10.58
CA ASP A 379 -5.96 -25.84 11.44
C ASP A 379 -7.21 -25.22 10.78
N LEU A 380 -7.17 -24.95 9.47
CA LEU A 380 -8.30 -24.44 8.70
C LEU A 380 -9.47 -25.43 8.67
N SER A 381 -9.17 -26.70 8.41
CA SER A 381 -10.15 -27.78 8.42
C SER A 381 -10.78 -27.93 9.80
N ASP A 382 -9.97 -27.88 10.87
CA ASP A 382 -10.44 -28.03 12.25
C ASP A 382 -11.31 -26.84 12.69
N LEU A 383 -10.91 -25.61 12.34
CA LEU A 383 -11.67 -24.40 12.65
C LEU A 383 -13.09 -24.47 12.09
N VAL A 384 -13.22 -24.94 10.84
CA VAL A 384 -14.50 -25.04 10.12
C VAL A 384 -15.29 -26.28 10.54
N SER A 385 -14.61 -27.37 10.93
CA SER A 385 -15.25 -28.63 11.34
C SER A 385 -15.71 -28.65 12.81
N SER A 386 -15.33 -27.64 13.60
CA SER A 386 -15.62 -27.56 15.04
C SER A 386 -17.09 -27.27 15.40
N GLY A 387 -17.90 -26.82 14.44
CA GLY A 387 -19.33 -26.53 14.66
C GLY A 387 -20.23 -27.78 14.64
N ARG A 388 -21.31 -27.75 15.44
CA ARG A 388 -22.35 -28.81 15.46
C ARG A 388 -23.29 -28.73 14.25
N ASP A 389 -23.60 -27.52 13.78
CA ASP A 389 -24.45 -27.27 12.61
C ASP A 389 -23.61 -26.82 11.41
N ARG A 390 -23.09 -27.79 10.66
CA ARG A 390 -22.22 -27.53 9.50
C ARG A 390 -23.04 -27.06 8.30
N LYS A 391 -22.72 -25.88 7.78
CA LYS A 391 -23.32 -25.41 6.53
C LYS A 391 -22.71 -26.14 5.33
N PRO A 392 -23.45 -26.29 4.22
CA PRO A 392 -22.92 -26.94 3.02
C PRO A 392 -21.64 -26.25 2.52
N GLU A 393 -21.56 -24.92 2.65
CA GLU A 393 -20.38 -24.14 2.28
C GLU A 393 -19.15 -24.47 3.15
N GLU A 394 -19.34 -24.71 4.45
CA GLU A 394 -18.27 -25.12 5.37
C GLU A 394 -17.75 -26.52 5.06
N VAL A 395 -18.65 -27.44 4.72
CA VAL A 395 -18.28 -28.81 4.29
C VAL A 395 -17.45 -28.74 3.00
N THR A 396 -17.90 -27.97 2.01
CA THR A 396 -17.13 -27.82 0.75
C THR A 396 -15.76 -27.18 1.00
N PHE A 397 -15.65 -26.22 1.92
CA PHE A 397 -14.37 -25.61 2.24
C PHE A 397 -13.42 -26.56 2.99
N ALA A 398 -13.95 -27.41 3.88
CA ALA A 398 -13.16 -28.45 4.53
C ALA A 398 -12.65 -29.49 3.51
N GLU A 399 -13.47 -29.88 2.55
CA GLU A 399 -13.07 -30.73 1.42
C GLU A 399 -11.96 -30.08 0.58
N GLU A 400 -12.09 -28.79 0.24
CA GLU A 400 -11.04 -28.02 -0.44
C GLU A 400 -9.72 -28.00 0.36
N CYS A 401 -9.77 -27.86 1.68
CA CYS A 401 -8.59 -27.91 2.55
C CYS A 401 -7.94 -29.30 2.54
N GLN A 402 -8.74 -30.37 2.55
CA GLN A 402 -8.23 -31.75 2.46
C GLN A 402 -7.56 -32.01 1.10
N LEU A 403 -8.14 -31.53 0.00
CA LEU A 403 -7.53 -31.63 -1.32
C LEU A 403 -6.17 -30.92 -1.39
N LYS A 404 -6.09 -29.69 -0.85
CA LYS A 404 -4.83 -28.94 -0.75
C LYS A 404 -3.80 -29.63 0.13
N SER A 405 -4.23 -30.23 1.24
CA SER A 405 -3.34 -31.03 2.10
C SER A 405 -2.69 -32.18 1.34
N LEU A 406 -3.40 -32.86 0.44
CA LEU A 406 -2.82 -33.94 -0.36
C LEU A 406 -1.77 -33.44 -1.35
N ALA A 407 -2.03 -32.29 -1.99
CA ALA A 407 -1.05 -31.66 -2.87
C ALA A 407 0.22 -31.26 -2.12
N PHE A 408 0.07 -30.62 -0.95
CA PHE A 408 1.21 -30.20 -0.14
C PHE A 408 2.00 -31.38 0.42
N GLN A 409 1.35 -32.51 0.73
CA GLN A 409 2.04 -33.75 1.12
C GLN A 409 2.91 -34.30 -0.02
N ALA A 410 2.39 -34.29 -1.26
CA ALA A 410 3.15 -34.75 -2.42
C ALA A 410 4.41 -33.89 -2.65
N GLU A 411 4.25 -32.58 -2.60
CA GLU A 411 5.36 -31.63 -2.80
C GLU A 411 6.38 -31.66 -1.67
N ARG A 412 5.93 -31.74 -0.41
CA ARG A 412 6.83 -31.97 0.72
C ARG A 412 7.67 -33.22 0.53
N CYS A 413 7.06 -34.32 0.10
CA CYS A 413 7.75 -35.58 -0.16
C CYS A 413 8.79 -35.44 -1.29
N PHE A 414 8.48 -34.67 -2.33
CA PHE A 414 9.40 -34.38 -3.43
C PHE A 414 10.63 -33.59 -2.98
N TYR A 415 10.45 -32.51 -2.20
CA TYR A 415 11.59 -31.72 -1.72
C TYR A 415 12.42 -32.46 -0.67
N LEU A 416 11.79 -33.32 0.12
CA LEU A 416 12.50 -34.27 0.99
C LEU A 416 13.33 -35.27 0.17
N ALA A 417 12.80 -35.79 -0.94
CA ALA A 417 13.56 -36.65 -1.85
C ALA A 417 14.79 -35.92 -2.42
N ARG A 418 14.64 -34.64 -2.79
CA ARG A 418 15.76 -33.79 -3.24
C ARG A 418 16.84 -33.58 -2.17
N SER A 419 16.47 -33.37 -0.90
CA SER A 419 17.49 -33.22 0.16
C SER A 419 18.29 -34.52 0.37
N TYR A 420 17.63 -35.68 0.26
CA TYR A 420 18.31 -36.98 0.36
C TYR A 420 19.20 -37.27 -0.85
N SER A 421 18.76 -36.90 -2.05
CA SER A 421 19.59 -36.95 -3.28
C SER A 421 20.86 -36.12 -3.14
N LEU A 422 20.74 -34.86 -2.65
CA LEU A 422 21.90 -34.00 -2.38
C LEU A 422 22.83 -34.55 -1.30
N ALA A 423 22.29 -35.30 -0.33
CA ALA A 423 23.07 -35.97 0.71
C ALA A 423 23.72 -37.29 0.23
N GLY A 424 23.55 -37.68 -1.04
CA GLY A 424 24.09 -38.93 -1.61
C GLY A 424 23.34 -40.19 -1.18
N LYS A 425 22.21 -40.05 -0.48
CA LYS A 425 21.35 -41.15 -0.03
C LYS A 425 20.36 -41.56 -1.12
N ARG A 426 20.90 -42.22 -2.16
CA ARG A 426 20.18 -42.45 -3.43
C ARG A 426 19.02 -43.43 -3.32
N SER A 427 19.15 -44.49 -2.53
CA SER A 427 18.08 -45.48 -2.37
C SER A 427 16.88 -44.87 -1.63
N GLU A 428 17.13 -44.08 -0.57
CA GLU A 428 16.09 -43.34 0.11
C GLU A 428 15.48 -42.25 -0.77
N ALA A 429 16.29 -41.52 -1.54
CA ALA A 429 15.81 -40.51 -2.48
C ALA A 429 14.90 -41.12 -3.55
N TYR A 430 15.29 -42.25 -4.14
CA TYR A 430 14.49 -43.00 -5.12
C TYR A 430 13.12 -43.38 -4.55
N LEU A 431 13.09 -44.01 -3.36
CA LEU A 431 11.84 -44.42 -2.71
C LEU A 431 10.94 -43.22 -2.40
N LEU A 432 11.53 -42.09 -1.96
CA LEU A 432 10.79 -40.86 -1.69
C LEU A 432 10.22 -40.23 -2.96
N PHE A 433 10.92 -40.27 -4.10
CA PHE A 433 10.38 -39.82 -5.39
C PHE A 433 9.23 -40.70 -5.88
N CYS A 434 9.34 -42.03 -5.73
CA CYS A 434 8.23 -42.94 -6.05
C CYS A 434 7.00 -42.66 -5.17
N ARG A 435 7.22 -42.43 -3.86
CA ARG A 435 6.14 -42.06 -2.93
C ARG A 435 5.51 -40.72 -3.31
N ALA A 436 6.31 -39.69 -3.58
CA ALA A 436 5.82 -38.38 -4.00
C ALA A 436 4.97 -38.48 -5.27
N ARG A 437 5.39 -39.30 -6.24
CA ARG A 437 4.62 -39.58 -7.46
C ARG A 437 3.25 -40.19 -7.16
N SER A 438 3.20 -41.22 -6.31
CA SER A 438 1.93 -41.86 -5.94
C SER A 438 0.97 -40.89 -5.22
N LEU A 439 1.51 -40.00 -4.38
CA LEU A 439 0.72 -38.95 -3.71
C LEU A 439 0.21 -37.92 -4.71
N ALA A 440 1.04 -37.50 -5.68
CA ALA A 440 0.64 -36.58 -6.74
C ALA A 440 -0.47 -37.17 -7.63
N GLU A 441 -0.37 -38.45 -7.98
CA GLU A 441 -1.40 -39.17 -8.76
C GLU A 441 -2.73 -39.28 -8.00
N ASN A 442 -2.67 -39.66 -6.71
CA ASN A 442 -3.84 -39.69 -5.83
C ASN A 442 -4.50 -38.30 -5.69
N ALA A 443 -3.69 -37.24 -5.56
CA ALA A 443 -4.17 -35.87 -5.52
C ALA A 443 -4.85 -35.50 -6.84
N LEU A 444 -4.21 -35.77 -7.99
CA LEU A 444 -4.77 -35.49 -9.33
C LEU A 444 -6.13 -36.15 -9.54
N HIS A 445 -6.29 -37.42 -9.17
CA HIS A 445 -7.57 -38.13 -9.28
C HIS A 445 -8.66 -37.46 -8.43
N LYS A 446 -8.32 -37.04 -7.21
CA LYS A 446 -9.26 -36.33 -6.32
C LYS A 446 -9.59 -34.92 -6.81
N PHE A 447 -8.63 -34.19 -7.40
CA PHE A 447 -8.89 -32.88 -7.99
C PHE A 447 -9.76 -32.96 -9.26
N GLN A 448 -9.64 -34.03 -10.06
CA GLN A 448 -10.45 -34.23 -11.28
C GLN A 448 -11.91 -34.61 -10.98
N THR A 449 -12.16 -35.22 -9.82
CA THR A 449 -13.50 -35.63 -9.40
C THR A 449 -14.30 -34.50 -8.73
N HIS A 450 -13.65 -33.42 -8.30
CA HIS A 450 -14.31 -32.26 -7.67
C HIS A 450 -14.69 -31.17 -8.69
N SER A 451 -15.94 -30.69 -8.62
CA SER A 451 -16.57 -29.79 -9.60
C SER A 451 -15.97 -28.38 -9.71
N LYS A 452 -15.16 -27.93 -8.74
CA LYS A 452 -14.43 -26.64 -8.77
C LYS A 452 -12.95 -26.91 -8.97
N THR A 453 -12.52 -26.98 -10.22
CA THR A 453 -11.14 -27.35 -10.56
C THR A 453 -10.22 -26.14 -10.51
N ASP A 454 -9.36 -26.06 -9.49
CA ASP A 454 -8.18 -25.17 -9.48
C ASP A 454 -7.23 -25.62 -10.61
N GLN A 455 -7.43 -25.07 -11.82
CA GLN A 455 -6.66 -25.45 -13.01
C GLN A 455 -5.15 -25.22 -12.84
N VAL A 456 -4.75 -24.27 -12.00
CA VAL A 456 -3.35 -23.99 -11.67
C VAL A 456 -2.76 -25.15 -10.86
N MET A 457 -3.39 -25.54 -9.75
CA MET A 457 -2.94 -26.68 -8.92
C MET A 457 -2.90 -27.98 -9.71
N ILE A 458 -3.84 -28.21 -10.63
CA ILE A 458 -3.82 -29.39 -11.51
C ILE A 458 -2.61 -29.38 -12.44
N LYS A 459 -2.24 -28.22 -13.00
CA LYS A 459 -1.04 -28.08 -13.84
C LYS A 459 0.22 -28.32 -13.01
N GLU A 460 0.31 -27.75 -11.82
CA GLU A 460 1.45 -27.93 -10.90
C GLU A 460 1.60 -29.37 -10.43
N LEU A 461 0.50 -30.07 -10.14
CA LEU A 461 0.54 -31.48 -9.78
C LEU A 461 0.95 -32.38 -10.94
N LYS A 462 0.57 -32.02 -12.19
CA LYS A 462 1.04 -32.73 -13.39
C LYS A 462 2.54 -32.54 -13.59
N THR A 463 3.03 -31.30 -13.48
CA THR A 463 4.47 -31.05 -13.56
C THR A 463 5.23 -31.76 -12.46
N LEU A 464 4.72 -31.76 -11.22
CA LEU A 464 5.31 -32.49 -10.11
C LEU A 464 5.35 -34.00 -10.37
N TYR A 465 4.28 -34.58 -10.92
CA TYR A 465 4.22 -36.00 -11.27
C TYR A 465 5.30 -36.37 -12.30
N ASP A 466 5.45 -35.56 -13.35
CA ASP A 466 6.46 -35.76 -14.38
C ASP A 466 7.88 -35.56 -13.83
N GLU A 467 8.10 -34.55 -12.99
CA GLU A 467 9.38 -34.34 -12.30
C GLU A 467 9.74 -35.50 -11.39
N CYS A 468 8.80 -36.01 -10.57
CA CYS A 468 9.03 -37.16 -9.71
C CYS A 468 9.47 -38.39 -10.53
N ARG A 469 8.85 -38.60 -11.70
CA ARG A 469 9.25 -39.68 -12.62
C ARG A 469 10.67 -39.46 -13.13
N CYS A 470 10.98 -38.28 -13.65
CA CYS A 470 12.32 -37.96 -14.16
C CYS A 470 13.39 -38.15 -13.08
N TYR A 471 13.20 -37.58 -11.89
CA TYR A 471 14.16 -37.70 -10.79
C TYR A 471 14.30 -39.13 -10.28
N SER A 472 13.22 -39.93 -10.21
CA SER A 472 13.32 -41.35 -9.86
C SER A 472 14.22 -42.13 -10.84
N CYS A 473 14.14 -41.84 -12.14
CA CYS A 473 15.00 -42.47 -13.14
C CYS A 473 16.47 -42.02 -13.00
N ILE A 474 16.71 -40.74 -12.69
CA ILE A 474 18.05 -40.19 -12.47
C ILE A 474 18.71 -40.82 -11.24
N GLU A 475 18.02 -40.87 -10.10
CA GLU A 475 18.54 -41.48 -8.88
C GLU A 475 18.82 -42.98 -9.06
N HIS A 476 17.94 -43.69 -9.78
CA HIS A 476 18.14 -45.09 -10.09
C HIS A 476 19.37 -45.33 -10.99
N ALA A 477 19.51 -44.56 -12.06
CA ALA A 477 20.65 -44.67 -12.97
C ALA A 477 21.96 -44.30 -12.29
N THR A 478 21.97 -43.21 -11.49
CA THR A 478 23.16 -42.80 -10.74
C THR A 478 23.54 -43.77 -9.65
N GLY A 479 22.56 -44.39 -8.96
CA GLY A 479 22.79 -45.47 -8.00
C GLY A 479 23.50 -46.67 -8.65
N ILE A 480 23.01 -47.14 -9.81
CA ILE A 480 23.66 -48.23 -10.55
C ILE A 480 25.09 -47.85 -10.98
N ILE A 481 25.29 -46.62 -11.47
CA ILE A 481 26.64 -46.16 -11.86
C ILE A 481 27.60 -46.21 -10.68
N GLU A 482 27.15 -45.87 -9.48
CA GLU A 482 27.99 -45.95 -8.29
C GLU A 482 28.27 -47.38 -7.84
N GLU A 483 27.29 -48.27 -7.90
CA GLU A 483 27.49 -49.70 -7.61
C GLU A 483 28.50 -50.33 -8.57
N VAL A 484 28.43 -49.99 -9.87
CA VAL A 484 29.37 -50.48 -10.89
C VAL A 484 30.77 -49.89 -10.70
N LYS A 485 30.88 -48.62 -10.27
CA LYS A 485 32.17 -47.96 -10.02
C LYS A 485 32.78 -48.31 -8.65
N ALA A 486 32.00 -48.82 -7.71
CA ALA A 486 32.47 -49.22 -6.39
C ALA A 486 33.65 -50.22 -6.44
N PRO A 487 33.62 -51.31 -7.24
CA PRO A 487 34.75 -52.22 -7.37
C PRO A 487 35.99 -51.58 -8.02
N GLU A 488 35.82 -50.67 -8.99
CA GLU A 488 36.94 -49.95 -9.61
C GLU A 488 37.61 -48.94 -8.66
N ASN A 489 36.84 -48.32 -7.78
CA ASN A 489 37.36 -47.42 -6.75
C ASN A 489 38.04 -48.19 -5.61
N LEU A 490 37.51 -49.37 -5.25
CA LEU A 490 38.15 -50.28 -4.30
C LEU A 490 39.46 -50.82 -4.86
N SER A 491 39.51 -51.24 -6.12
CA SER A 491 40.75 -51.70 -6.75
C SER A 491 41.81 -50.59 -6.82
N LYS A 492 41.45 -49.36 -7.20
CA LYS A 492 42.37 -48.21 -7.19
C LYS A 492 42.91 -47.86 -5.80
N LYS A 493 42.07 -47.96 -4.74
CA LYS A 493 42.51 -47.75 -3.35
C LYS A 493 43.41 -48.88 -2.84
N ILE A 494 43.19 -50.12 -3.29
CA ILE A 494 44.04 -51.27 -2.94
C ILE A 494 45.38 -51.22 -3.72
N SER A 495 45.38 -50.70 -4.95
CA SER A 495 46.59 -50.52 -5.77
C SER A 495 47.51 -49.37 -5.34
N THR A 496 47.13 -48.60 -4.32
CA THR A 496 47.98 -47.55 -3.71
C THR A 496 48.35 -47.91 -2.26
N PRO A 497 49.23 -48.90 -2.02
CA PRO A 497 49.80 -49.11 -0.69
C PRO A 497 50.85 -48.04 -0.39
N GLN A 498 50.83 -47.56 0.85
CA GLN A 498 51.74 -46.59 1.45
C GLN A 498 53.21 -46.73 0.99
N GLN A 499 53.75 -45.71 0.34
CA GLN A 499 55.15 -45.34 0.45
C GLN A 499 55.23 -44.00 1.19
N SER A 500 55.30 -44.07 2.52
CA SER A 500 55.73 -42.94 3.33
C SER A 500 56.71 -43.44 4.39
N ARG A 501 58.00 -43.29 4.10
CA ARG A 501 59.07 -43.20 5.10
C ARG A 501 60.05 -42.09 4.69
N PRO A 502 60.80 -41.52 5.64
CA PRO A 502 60.78 -40.09 5.91
C PRO A 502 62.07 -39.37 5.48
N SER A 503 61.96 -38.10 5.15
CA SER A 503 63.09 -37.16 5.17
C SER A 503 62.60 -35.70 5.17
N ASP A 504 62.82 -35.06 6.31
CA ASP A 504 63.35 -33.72 6.50
C ASP A 504 62.55 -32.44 6.14
N LEU A 505 62.22 -31.74 7.25
CA LEU A 505 62.51 -30.34 7.59
C LEU A 505 61.76 -29.22 6.86
N GLY A 506 60.98 -28.47 7.65
CA GLY A 506 60.78 -27.04 7.37
C GLY A 506 59.51 -26.39 7.94
N ASN A 507 59.62 -25.86 9.15
CA ASN A 507 58.88 -24.72 9.71
C ASN A 507 57.42 -24.89 10.15
N ALA A 508 57.27 -25.02 11.48
CA ALA A 508 56.12 -24.53 12.23
C ALA A 508 56.18 -23.00 12.41
N PRO A 509 55.05 -22.35 12.73
CA PRO A 509 54.96 -21.73 14.04
C PRO A 509 53.68 -22.09 14.81
N THR A 510 53.92 -22.63 16.01
CA THR A 510 53.25 -22.34 17.30
C THR A 510 51.76 -22.00 17.33
N ALA A 511 50.95 -22.96 17.78
CA ALA A 511 49.69 -22.72 18.48
C ALA A 511 49.87 -23.03 19.98
N GLN A 512 49.59 -22.02 20.82
CA GLN A 512 49.56 -22.15 22.28
C GLN A 512 48.35 -22.97 22.72
N ILE A 513 48.59 -23.94 23.59
CA ILE A 513 47.60 -24.69 24.36
C ILE A 513 47.34 -23.92 25.66
N ALA A 514 46.07 -23.76 26.03
CA ALA A 514 45.65 -23.51 27.41
C ALA A 514 44.68 -24.64 27.82
N PRO A 515 44.78 -25.17 29.05
CA PRO A 515 44.25 -26.50 29.39
C PRO A 515 42.83 -26.47 29.98
N GLU A 516 42.20 -27.64 29.94
CA GLU A 516 41.06 -28.02 30.77
C GLU A 516 41.43 -28.02 32.26
N GLU A 517 40.54 -27.47 33.10
CA GLU A 517 40.26 -28.04 34.42
C GLU A 517 38.73 -28.17 34.56
N LYS A 518 38.30 -29.39 34.85
CA LYS A 518 37.02 -29.75 35.49
C LYS A 518 37.33 -30.16 36.94
N PRO A 519 36.37 -30.22 37.86
CA PRO A 519 34.91 -30.24 37.68
C PRO A 519 34.16 -28.98 38.15
#